data_AF-A0A183CEA5-F1
#
_entry.id   AF-A0A183CEA5-F1
#
_cell.length_a   1.000
_cell.length_b   1.000
_cell.length_c   1.000
_cell.angle_alpha   90.00
_cell.angle_beta   90.00
_cell.angle_gamma   90.00
#
_symmetry.space_group_name_H-M   'P 1'
#
loop_
_entity.id
_entity.type
_entity.pdbx_description
1 polymer ?
#
loop_
_entity_poly.entity_id
_entity_poly.type
_entity_poly.pdbx_seq_one_letter_code
_entity_poly.pdbx_strand_id
1 'polypeptide(L)'
;MLIASGATVSIADSAAWCNALDGLYPGYSCDDQLLCGYTQTPCEQTNYSAFLEKLNRDPNREADYIFSFWSDVDEVLLYKSLIWGKPTARIPGMNGRWISDRNGHIAMKDFTELRQFEAVTTHRV
;
A
#
# COMPACT_ATOMS: atom_id res chain seq x y z
N MET A 1 33.71 -11.59 -11.52
CA MET A 1 34.38 -12.69 -10.81
C MET A 1 34.83 -12.20 -9.44
N LEU A 2 34.06 -12.54 -8.41
CA LEU A 2 34.51 -12.79 -7.05
C LEU A 2 33.37 -13.60 -6.41
N ILE A 3 33.70 -14.85 -6.08
CA ILE A 3 32.82 -15.82 -5.44
C ILE A 3 32.99 -15.62 -3.94
N ALA A 4 31.89 -15.35 -3.22
CA ALA A 4 31.85 -15.54 -1.77
C ALA A 4 30.94 -16.73 -1.48
N SER A 5 31.56 -17.79 -0.94
CA SER A 5 30.93 -19.05 -0.56
C SER A 5 30.13 -18.88 0.72
N GLY A 6 28.96 -19.51 0.78
CA GLY A 6 28.32 -19.89 2.05
C GLY A 6 27.74 -18.74 2.86
N ALA A 7 26.63 -18.19 2.40
CA ALA A 7 25.68 -17.53 3.29
C ALA A 7 24.47 -18.46 3.41
N THR A 8 24.33 -19.11 4.56
CA THR A 8 23.01 -19.52 5.04
C THR A 8 22.13 -18.27 4.99
N VAL A 9 21.02 -18.32 4.25
CA VAL A 9 20.03 -17.23 4.21
C VAL A 9 19.52 -17.03 5.64
N SER A 10 20.07 -16.01 6.30
CA SER A 10 19.58 -15.48 7.56
C SER A 10 18.24 -14.81 7.25
N ILE A 11 17.17 -15.30 7.86
CA ILE A 11 15.90 -14.61 7.88
C ILE A 11 16.10 -13.41 8.83
N ALA A 12 16.45 -12.24 8.27
CA ALA A 12 16.35 -10.88 8.85
C ALA A 12 17.58 -10.01 8.51
N ASP A 13 17.65 -9.52 7.27
CA ASP A 13 18.10 -8.15 7.02
C ASP A 13 16.88 -7.43 6.44
N SER A 14 16.06 -6.85 7.31
CA SER A 14 14.96 -5.97 6.90
C SER A 14 15.59 -4.81 6.10
N ALA A 15 15.08 -4.55 4.89
CA ALA A 15 15.57 -3.43 4.06
C ALA A 15 15.58 -2.13 4.87
N ALA A 16 16.47 -1.17 4.58
CA ALA A 16 16.69 0.03 5.41
C ALA A 16 15.39 0.79 5.75
N TRP A 17 14.39 0.74 4.88
CA TRP A 17 13.07 1.33 5.09
C TRP A 17 12.18 0.62 6.11
N CYS A 18 12.58 -0.54 6.65
CA CYS A 18 11.77 -1.39 7.50
C CYS A 18 12.34 -1.50 8.91
N ASN A 19 12.09 -0.49 9.74
CA ASN A 19 12.59 -0.46 11.11
C ASN A 19 11.77 0.51 11.97
N ALA A 20 11.79 0.31 13.29
CA ALA A 20 11.00 1.09 14.25
C ALA A 20 11.55 2.49 14.58
N LEU A 21 12.75 2.86 14.08
CA LEU A 21 13.39 4.15 14.35
C LEU A 21 13.02 5.22 13.31
N ASP A 22 13.19 4.90 12.04
CA ASP A 22 13.00 5.82 10.89
C ASP A 22 12.38 5.14 9.65
N GLY A 23 11.92 3.89 9.79
CA GLY A 23 11.30 3.13 8.71
C GLY A 23 9.78 2.98 8.84
N LEU A 24 9.16 2.42 7.80
CA LEU A 24 7.76 2.01 7.77
C LEU A 24 7.57 0.68 8.50
N TYR A 25 7.67 0.76 9.84
CA TYR A 25 7.59 -0.39 10.74
C TYR A 25 6.16 -0.93 10.86
N PRO A 26 5.93 -2.22 10.54
CA PRO A 26 4.58 -2.80 10.60
C PRO A 26 4.08 -3.06 12.03
N GLY A 27 4.97 -3.20 13.02
CA GLY A 27 4.63 -3.23 14.45
C GLY A 27 3.89 -4.48 14.94
N TYR A 28 3.87 -4.60 16.28
CA TYR A 28 3.59 -5.82 17.03
C TYR A 28 2.11 -6.27 17.08
N SER A 29 1.24 -5.79 16.16
CA SER A 29 -0.05 -6.45 15.95
C SER A 29 -0.66 -6.49 14.52
N CYS A 30 -1.47 -7.51 14.25
CA CYS A 30 -1.66 -8.30 13.02
C CYS A 30 -0.45 -8.88 12.21
N ASP A 31 0.70 -9.28 12.75
CA ASP A 31 1.35 -8.84 14.01
C ASP A 31 2.83 -8.55 13.90
N ASP A 32 3.37 -8.60 12.68
CA ASP A 32 4.53 -7.79 12.27
C ASP A 32 4.68 -7.92 10.74
N GLN A 33 3.58 -8.27 10.02
CA GLN A 33 3.54 -8.97 8.73
C GLN A 33 4.45 -8.40 7.63
N LEU A 34 5.64 -8.94 7.37
CA LEU A 34 6.47 -9.88 8.12
C LEU A 34 7.85 -9.24 8.03
N LEU A 35 8.13 -8.30 8.95
CA LEU A 35 9.27 -7.39 9.00
C LEU A 35 9.79 -6.98 7.61
N CYS A 36 8.82 -6.67 6.75
CA CYS A 36 8.98 -6.18 5.38
C CYS A 36 9.31 -7.20 4.30
N GLY A 37 8.78 -8.42 4.45
CA GLY A 37 8.90 -9.48 3.47
C GLY A 37 7.62 -10.19 3.04
N TYR A 38 6.42 -9.68 3.33
CA TYR A 38 5.09 -10.02 2.71
C TYR A 38 3.99 -10.58 3.66
N THR A 39 2.77 -10.53 3.07
CA THR A 39 1.49 -11.30 3.15
C THR A 39 1.38 -12.50 4.11
N GLN A 40 0.21 -12.78 4.72
CA GLN A 40 -1.02 -13.26 4.06
C GLN A 40 -2.35 -12.98 4.80
N THR A 41 -3.40 -12.90 3.97
CA THR A 41 -4.85 -12.82 4.27
C THR A 41 -5.37 -11.59 5.00
N PRO A 42 -6.61 -11.14 4.70
CA PRO A 42 -7.25 -10.04 5.41
C PRO A 42 -7.25 -10.36 6.89
N CYS A 43 -6.49 -9.58 7.63
CA CYS A 43 -6.30 -9.76 9.04
C CYS A 43 -6.83 -8.51 9.76
N GLU A 44 -7.31 -8.67 10.99
CA GLU A 44 -7.86 -7.57 11.77
C GLU A 44 -6.76 -6.93 12.61
N GLN A 45 -6.42 -5.68 12.28
CA GLN A 45 -5.41 -4.93 13.00
C GLN A 45 -5.93 -4.55 14.40
N THR A 46 -5.23 -4.98 15.44
CA THR A 46 -5.44 -4.51 16.81
C THR A 46 -4.58 -3.28 17.08
N ASN A 47 -4.96 -2.42 18.03
CA ASN A 47 -4.26 -1.16 18.30
C ASN A 47 -4.07 -0.24 17.06
N TYR A 48 -4.98 -0.34 16.10
CA TYR A 48 -5.06 0.57 14.97
C TYR A 48 -5.46 1.97 15.45
N SER A 49 -5.15 3.01 14.67
CA SER A 49 -5.68 4.35 14.96
C SER A 49 -7.21 4.30 15.00
N ALA A 50 -7.81 4.72 16.11
CA ALA A 50 -9.27 4.75 16.26
C ALA A 50 -9.95 5.54 15.12
N PHE A 51 -9.29 6.58 14.62
CA PHE A 51 -9.76 7.33 13.45
C PHE A 51 -9.80 6.46 12.19
N LEU A 52 -8.70 5.77 11.88
CA LEU A 52 -8.61 4.94 10.69
C LEU A 52 -9.52 3.70 10.80
N GLU A 53 -9.67 3.14 12.00
CA GLU A 53 -10.59 2.03 12.27
C GLU A 53 -12.02 2.43 11.97
N LYS A 54 -12.43 3.61 12.47
CA LYS A 54 -13.74 4.19 12.17
C LYS A 54 -13.90 4.44 10.67
N LEU A 55 -12.92 5.04 10.01
CA LEU A 55 -12.98 5.35 8.58
C LEU A 55 -13.10 4.09 7.72
N ASN A 56 -12.33 3.05 8.02
CA ASN A 56 -12.37 1.78 7.27
C ASN A 56 -13.64 0.96 7.50
N ARG A 57 -14.33 1.18 8.63
CA ARG A 57 -15.61 0.53 8.96
C ARG A 57 -16.83 1.36 8.58
N ASP A 58 -16.63 2.61 8.15
CA ASP A 58 -17.73 3.48 7.75
C ASP A 58 -18.31 3.01 6.41
N PRO A 59 -19.59 2.57 6.36
CA PRO A 59 -20.21 2.16 5.11
C PRO A 59 -20.63 3.37 4.25
N ASN A 60 -20.56 4.59 4.78
CA ASN A 60 -20.97 5.78 4.06
C ASN A 60 -20.00 6.08 2.92
N ARG A 61 -20.57 6.37 1.76
CA ARG A 61 -19.82 6.75 0.56
C ARG A 61 -19.68 8.26 0.53
N GLU A 62 -18.47 8.75 0.29
CA GLU A 62 -18.20 10.18 0.16
C GLU A 62 -18.75 10.75 -1.18
N ALA A 63 -18.94 9.90 -2.19
CA ALA A 63 -19.47 10.29 -3.49
C ALA A 63 -20.22 9.14 -4.19
N ASP A 64 -21.02 9.49 -5.21
CA ASP A 64 -21.73 8.53 -6.06
C ASP A 64 -20.77 7.63 -6.86
N TYR A 65 -19.61 8.18 -7.26
CA TYR A 65 -18.54 7.50 -7.96
C TYR A 65 -17.20 7.75 -7.28
N ILE A 66 -16.55 6.67 -6.83
CA ILE A 66 -15.29 6.68 -6.08
C ILE A 66 -14.29 5.85 -6.87
N PHE A 67 -13.16 6.44 -7.22
CA PHE A 67 -12.07 5.77 -7.92
C PHE A 67 -10.78 5.94 -7.15
N SER A 68 -9.92 4.92 -7.19
CA SER A 68 -8.61 4.99 -6.56
C SER A 68 -7.50 4.61 -7.53
N PHE A 69 -6.40 5.36 -7.44
CA PHE A 69 -5.25 5.25 -8.31
C PHE A 69 -4.01 5.15 -7.43
N TRP A 70 -3.18 4.14 -7.65
CA TRP A 70 -1.90 4.00 -6.96
C TRP A 70 -0.87 3.29 -7.82
N SER A 71 0.34 3.13 -7.29
CA SER A 71 1.42 2.45 -7.98
C SER A 71 2.03 1.31 -7.16
N ASP A 72 2.43 0.26 -7.86
CA ASP A 72 3.20 -0.85 -7.31
C ASP A 72 4.66 -0.47 -7.05
N VAL A 73 5.15 0.59 -7.71
CA VAL A 73 6.51 1.12 -7.58
C VAL A 73 6.56 2.48 -6.87
N ASP A 74 5.47 2.85 -6.18
CA ASP A 74 5.40 4.07 -5.38
C ASP A 74 6.46 4.06 -4.27
N GLU A 75 7.37 5.02 -4.27
CA GLU A 75 8.47 5.14 -3.32
C GLU A 75 8.04 5.66 -1.93
N VAL A 76 6.81 6.18 -1.78
CA VAL A 76 6.27 6.69 -0.53
C VAL A 76 5.34 5.68 0.12
N LEU A 77 4.41 5.11 -0.65
CA LEU A 77 3.51 4.06 -0.17
C LEU A 77 4.21 2.71 -0.07
N LEU A 78 5.30 2.54 -0.84
CA LEU A 78 6.12 1.34 -0.98
C LEU A 78 5.30 0.10 -1.36
N TYR A 79 6.01 -0.93 -1.85
CA TYR A 79 5.55 -2.31 -1.80
C TYR A 79 4.06 -2.55 -2.16
N LYS A 80 3.63 -2.11 -3.35
CA LYS A 80 2.25 -2.31 -3.81
C LYS A 80 1.19 -1.65 -2.92
N SER A 81 1.57 -0.57 -2.24
CA SER A 81 0.76 0.19 -1.30
C SER A 81 0.25 -0.65 -0.12
N LEU A 82 0.95 -1.72 0.27
CA LEU A 82 0.56 -2.58 1.38
C LEU A 82 1.11 -2.04 2.71
N ILE A 83 0.21 -1.54 3.56
CA ILE A 83 0.51 -1.15 4.94
C ILE A 83 -0.27 -2.06 5.88
N TRP A 84 0.43 -2.74 6.79
CA TRP A 84 -0.17 -3.68 7.76
C TRP A 84 -1.05 -4.75 7.09
N GLY A 85 -0.57 -5.30 5.96
CA GLY A 85 -1.26 -6.36 5.22
C GLY A 85 -2.46 -5.92 4.38
N LYS A 86 -2.76 -4.61 4.32
CA LYS A 86 -3.90 -4.06 3.55
C LYS A 86 -3.42 -3.03 2.53
N PRO A 87 -3.96 -3.03 1.29
CA PRO A 87 -3.69 -1.96 0.34
C PRO A 87 -4.26 -0.63 0.87
N THR A 88 -3.39 0.30 1.25
CA THR A 88 -3.78 1.58 1.86
C THR A 88 -4.52 2.50 0.89
N ALA A 89 -4.17 2.41 -0.40
CA ALA A 89 -4.86 3.17 -1.44
C ALA A 89 -6.25 2.59 -1.78
N ARG A 90 -6.62 1.41 -1.28
CA ARG A 90 -7.93 0.82 -1.59
C ARG A 90 -9.02 1.41 -0.70
N ILE A 91 -9.89 2.21 -1.30
CA ILE A 91 -11.03 2.83 -0.62
C ILE A 91 -12.20 1.84 -0.53
N PRO A 92 -12.80 1.61 0.66
CA PRO A 92 -14.03 0.84 0.78
C PRO A 92 -15.16 1.42 -0.08
N GLY A 93 -15.90 0.58 -0.80
CA GLY A 93 -17.03 1.04 -1.63
C GLY A 93 -16.64 1.75 -2.94
N MET A 94 -15.37 1.69 -3.36
CA MET A 94 -14.94 2.24 -4.66
C MET A 94 -15.55 1.52 -5.87
N ASN A 95 -15.84 2.27 -6.92
CA ASN A 95 -16.38 1.80 -8.19
C ASN A 95 -15.30 1.22 -9.11
N GLY A 96 -14.07 1.69 -8.99
CA GLY A 96 -12.98 1.24 -9.84
C GLY A 96 -11.61 1.56 -9.24
N ARG A 97 -10.60 0.89 -9.78
CA ARG A 97 -9.20 1.14 -9.43
C ARG A 97 -8.31 1.09 -10.64
N TRP A 98 -7.21 1.85 -10.59
CA TRP A 98 -6.10 1.69 -11.51
C TRP A 98 -4.78 1.59 -10.75
N ILE A 99 -3.91 0.67 -11.18
CA ILE A 99 -2.63 0.40 -10.54
C ILE A 99 -1.53 0.56 -11.59
N SER A 100 -0.58 1.47 -11.35
CA SER A 100 0.61 1.63 -12.18
C SER A 100 1.69 0.62 -11.81
N ASP A 101 2.40 0.10 -12.81
CA ASP A 101 3.63 -0.68 -12.64
C ASP A 101 4.90 0.17 -12.81
N ARG A 102 4.77 1.48 -13.09
CA ARG A 102 5.88 2.34 -13.56
C ARG A 102 5.97 3.73 -12.93
N ASN A 103 4.87 4.30 -12.45
CA ASN A 103 4.87 5.68 -11.98
C ASN A 103 5.23 5.73 -10.50
N GLY A 104 6.22 6.54 -10.11
CA GLY A 104 6.47 6.88 -8.70
C GLY A 104 5.33 7.71 -8.09
N HIS A 105 5.46 8.07 -6.81
CA HIS A 105 4.40 8.71 -6.02
C HIS A 105 3.86 9.99 -6.67
N ILE A 106 4.76 10.90 -7.06
CA ILE A 106 4.37 12.17 -7.72
C ILE A 106 3.92 11.93 -9.16
N ALA A 107 4.58 11.01 -9.87
CA ALA A 107 4.25 10.68 -11.25
C ALA A 107 2.84 10.07 -11.39
N MET A 108 2.31 9.45 -10.33
CA MET A 108 0.92 9.00 -10.30
C MET A 108 -0.05 10.15 -10.50
N LYS A 109 0.23 11.34 -9.93
CA LYS A 109 -0.59 12.53 -10.14
C LYS A 109 -0.35 13.15 -11.52
N ASP A 110 0.91 13.27 -11.92
CA ASP A 110 1.29 14.11 -13.07
C ASP A 110 1.17 13.41 -14.43
N PHE A 111 1.29 12.07 -14.48
CA PHE A 111 1.31 11.28 -15.73
C PHE A 111 0.11 10.34 -15.89
N THR A 112 -0.97 10.58 -15.14
CA THR A 112 -2.22 9.82 -15.27
C THR A 112 -3.43 10.72 -15.53
N GLU A 113 -3.19 11.94 -15.99
CA GLU A 113 -4.17 12.99 -16.22
C GLU A 113 -5.30 12.54 -17.15
N LEU A 114 -4.99 11.78 -18.20
CA LEU A 114 -6.02 11.25 -19.11
C LEU A 114 -6.94 10.27 -18.39
N ARG A 115 -6.40 9.39 -17.53
CA ARG A 115 -7.22 8.45 -16.76
C ARG A 115 -8.02 9.14 -15.66
N GLN A 116 -7.45 10.14 -15.01
CA GLN A 116 -8.16 10.98 -14.05
C GLN A 116 -9.33 11.69 -14.74
N PHE A 117 -9.11 12.23 -15.94
CA PHE A 117 -10.15 12.86 -16.74
C PHE A 117 -11.25 11.87 -17.14
N GLU A 118 -10.91 10.66 -17.58
CA GLU A 118 -11.89 9.61 -17.90
C GLU A 118 -12.71 9.19 -16.68
N ALA A 119 -12.09 9.05 -15.50
CA ALA A 119 -12.78 8.73 -14.26
C ALA A 119 -13.80 9.80 -13.86
N VAL A 120 -13.47 11.08 -14.06
CA VAL A 120 -14.37 12.20 -13.73
C VAL A 120 -15.49 12.34 -14.77
N THR A 121 -15.17 12.21 -16.06
CA THR A 121 -16.12 12.55 -17.14
C THR A 121 -16.99 11.37 -17.57
N THR A 122 -16.48 10.15 -17.45
CA THR A 122 -17.16 8.92 -17.91
C THR A 122 -17.48 7.96 -16.78
N HIS A 123 -16.98 8.21 -15.58
CA HIS A 123 -17.10 7.32 -14.41
C HIS A 123 -16.55 5.90 -14.70
N ARG A 124 -15.38 5.82 -15.35
CA ARG A 124 -14.68 4.57 -15.71
C ARG A 124 -13.16 4.71 -15.53
N VAL A 125 -12.49 3.58 -15.33
CA VAL A 125 -11.03 3.46 -15.18
C VAL A 125 -10.49 2.21 -15.85
#